data_AF-A0A7X8UPA0-F1
#
_entry.id   AF-A0A7X8UPA0-F1
#
_cell.length_a   1.000
_cell.length_b   1.000
_cell.length_c   1.000
_cell.angle_alpha   90.00
_cell.angle_beta   90.00
_cell.angle_gamma   90.00
#
_symmetry.space_group_name_H-M   'P 1'
#
loop_
_entity.id
_entity.type
_entity.pdbx_description
1 polymer ?
#
loop_
_entity_poly.entity_id
_entity_poly.type
_entity_poly.pdbx_seq_one_letter_code
_entity_poly.pdbx_strand_id
1 'polypeptide(L)'
;MTCPWTPAPRGGFLQAICPQLEPLTGLDEGFRQWALRFLEDCYVSNKQEATFRESPAAGAPSDARTLYCGLRMLAQLGDSELFRRVKADRAKIGRKINSFYNPQLEVYQGNDNHQPDSMGKWHLHDGYLYLPRALKILDLPSKPIAKGLDKLPRFPWALKKGGSIPAWVKRCTAGNPRSGVKEITQYLALYRMLGGKMWDDHIEKIFGQLIALRDPETGFIGRHDDPGWAMRGHRNNILVITLYEMGIQEPVDEQLKVINSTLALQRPDGLYHDGSMCANMDAIQLLAECTVQTGYLRHDIRKSIERALAAIVEHLAVPAGGVHYEHPSASSGQPETLVTGLGFMMESIRFGKCIGASFTFKRH
;
A
#
# COMPACT_ATOMS: atom_id res chain seq x y z
N MET A 1 14.20 -10.64 -24.69
CA MET A 1 14.94 -11.08 -23.49
C MET A 1 13.94 -11.52 -22.46
N THR A 2 14.13 -12.72 -21.88
CA THR A 2 13.33 -13.25 -20.76
C THR A 2 13.89 -12.70 -19.45
N CYS A 3 13.02 -12.28 -18.52
CA CYS A 3 13.45 -11.80 -17.21
C CYS A 3 14.20 -12.94 -16.46
N PRO A 4 15.41 -12.72 -15.93
CA PRO A 4 16.19 -13.77 -15.26
C PRO A 4 15.71 -14.05 -13.82
N TRP A 5 14.64 -13.38 -13.37
CA TRP A 5 14.12 -13.50 -12.01
C TRP A 5 12.99 -14.52 -11.95
N THR A 6 12.85 -15.15 -10.77
CA THR A 6 11.78 -16.12 -10.54
C THR A 6 10.42 -15.45 -10.74
N PRO A 7 9.55 -16.00 -11.61
CA PRO A 7 8.23 -15.44 -11.84
C PRO A 7 7.35 -15.49 -10.59
N ALA A 8 6.48 -14.49 -10.44
CA ALA A 8 5.45 -14.42 -9.41
C ALA A 8 4.14 -13.86 -9.99
N PRO A 9 2.98 -14.14 -9.37
CA PRO A 9 1.73 -13.51 -9.76
C PRO A 9 1.83 -11.98 -9.69
N ARG A 10 1.28 -11.28 -10.70
CA ARG A 10 1.19 -9.83 -10.62
C ARG A 10 0.32 -9.41 -9.44
N GLY A 11 0.82 -8.47 -8.64
CA GLY A 11 0.18 -8.08 -7.38
C GLY A 11 0.52 -8.96 -6.18
N GLY A 12 1.36 -10.00 -6.35
CA GLY A 12 1.82 -10.89 -5.28
C GLY A 12 0.99 -12.15 -5.09
N PHE A 13 1.55 -13.12 -4.37
CA PHE A 13 0.88 -14.37 -4.06
C PHE A 13 -0.32 -14.17 -3.14
N LEU A 14 -0.25 -13.24 -2.18
CA LEU A 14 -1.38 -12.93 -1.31
C LEU A 14 -2.59 -12.40 -2.10
N GLN A 15 -2.36 -11.64 -3.19
CA GLN A 15 -3.42 -11.17 -4.08
C GLN A 15 -4.02 -12.31 -4.92
N ALA A 16 -3.24 -13.34 -5.25
CA ALA A 16 -3.73 -14.51 -5.97
C ALA A 16 -4.53 -15.47 -5.06
N ILE A 17 -4.16 -15.57 -3.78
CA ILE A 17 -4.82 -16.45 -2.79
C ILE A 17 -6.10 -15.82 -2.25
N CYS A 18 -6.03 -14.55 -1.85
CA CYS A 18 -7.15 -13.83 -1.26
C CYS A 18 -7.27 -12.45 -1.92
N PRO A 19 -7.98 -12.34 -3.05
CA PRO A 19 -8.02 -11.12 -3.83
C PRO A 19 -8.57 -9.92 -3.05
N GLN A 20 -7.85 -8.80 -3.11
CA GLN A 20 -8.22 -7.60 -2.36
C GLN A 20 -9.61 -7.03 -2.68
N LEU A 21 -10.15 -7.28 -3.87
CA LEU A 21 -11.42 -6.72 -4.36
C LEU A 21 -12.59 -7.71 -4.24
N GLU A 22 -12.40 -8.80 -3.51
CA GLU A 22 -13.42 -9.83 -3.28
C GLU A 22 -13.83 -9.86 -1.79
N PRO A 23 -15.05 -10.35 -1.48
CA PRO A 23 -15.49 -10.51 -0.11
C PRO A 23 -14.54 -11.41 0.69
N LEU A 24 -14.15 -10.94 1.87
CA LEU A 24 -13.29 -11.68 2.78
C LEU A 24 -14.15 -12.67 3.59
N THR A 25 -14.08 -13.95 3.23
CA THR A 25 -14.88 -15.01 3.86
C THR A 25 -14.45 -15.28 5.30
N GLY A 26 -15.38 -15.69 6.16
CA GLY A 26 -15.11 -16.04 7.56
C GLY A 26 -14.60 -14.88 8.40
N LEU A 27 -15.03 -13.64 8.12
CA LEU A 27 -14.82 -12.52 9.03
C LEU A 27 -15.70 -12.69 10.28
N ASP A 28 -15.17 -12.27 11.43
CA ASP A 28 -15.94 -12.17 12.67
C ASP A 28 -17.13 -11.20 12.46
N GLU A 29 -18.34 -11.64 12.79
CA GLU A 29 -19.55 -10.85 12.54
C GLU A 29 -19.60 -9.59 13.42
N GLY A 30 -19.07 -9.66 14.64
CA GLY A 30 -18.94 -8.49 15.51
C GLY A 30 -18.02 -7.43 14.90
N PHE A 31 -16.87 -7.85 14.35
CA PHE A 31 -15.98 -6.97 13.60
C PHE A 31 -16.66 -6.39 12.36
N ARG A 32 -17.36 -7.23 11.57
CA ARG A 32 -18.04 -6.80 10.35
C ARG A 32 -19.07 -5.70 10.64
N GLN A 33 -19.91 -5.91 11.65
CA GLN A 33 -20.91 -4.92 12.05
C GLN A 33 -20.28 -3.65 12.61
N TRP A 34 -19.19 -3.77 13.36
CA TRP A 34 -18.44 -2.63 13.87
C TRP A 34 -17.82 -1.80 12.74
N ALA A 35 -17.20 -2.44 11.75
CA ALA A 35 -16.63 -1.79 10.57
C ALA A 35 -17.70 -1.11 9.70
N LEU A 36 -18.83 -1.79 9.45
CA LEU A 36 -19.92 -1.23 8.64
C LEU A 36 -20.53 0.02 9.28
N ARG A 37 -20.79 0.02 10.59
CA ARG A 37 -21.29 1.21 11.30
C ARG A 37 -20.35 2.39 11.18
N PHE A 38 -19.05 2.16 11.34
CA PHE A 38 -18.07 3.24 11.18
C PHE A 38 -18.04 3.81 9.75
N LEU A 39 -18.10 2.93 8.75
CA LEU A 39 -18.16 3.35 7.35
C LEU A 39 -19.45 4.10 7.01
N GLU A 40 -20.57 3.72 7.62
CA GLU A 40 -21.85 4.42 7.52
C GLU A 40 -21.72 5.87 7.99
N ASP A 41 -21.14 6.07 9.18
CA ASP A 41 -20.96 7.41 9.77
C ASP A 41 -19.97 8.28 8.96
N CYS A 42 -19.00 7.64 8.29
CA CYS A 42 -18.02 8.32 7.45
C CYS A 42 -18.53 8.57 6.02
N TYR A 43 -19.55 7.84 5.56
CA TYR A 43 -20.10 7.99 4.22
C TYR A 43 -20.99 9.23 4.13
N VAL A 44 -20.74 10.05 3.12
CA VAL A 44 -21.54 11.24 2.83
C VAL A 44 -22.08 11.09 1.42
N SER A 45 -23.40 11.26 1.28
CA SER A 45 -24.06 11.39 -0.02
C SER A 45 -25.06 12.52 0.03
N ASN A 46 -24.90 13.50 -0.86
CA ASN A 46 -25.82 14.60 -1.03
C ASN A 46 -26.11 14.80 -2.54
N LYS A 47 -26.77 15.91 -2.89
CA LYS A 47 -27.13 16.20 -4.29
C LYS A 47 -25.90 16.40 -5.20
N GLN A 48 -24.80 16.92 -4.64
CA GLN A 48 -23.62 17.35 -5.40
C GLN A 48 -22.51 16.27 -5.41
N GLU A 49 -22.29 15.61 -4.27
CA GLU A 49 -21.18 14.67 -4.08
C GLU A 49 -21.59 13.41 -3.32
N ALA A 50 -20.79 12.35 -3.51
CA ALA A 50 -20.80 11.17 -2.66
C ALA A 50 -19.36 10.71 -2.41
N THR A 51 -19.00 10.43 -1.16
CA THR A 51 -17.62 10.13 -0.77
C THR A 51 -17.52 9.56 0.65
N PHE A 52 -16.30 9.17 1.05
CA PHE A 52 -15.97 8.85 2.44
C PHE A 52 -15.12 9.98 3.03
N ARG A 53 -15.46 10.40 4.24
CA ARG A 53 -14.58 11.22 5.08
C ARG A 53 -13.66 10.33 5.89
N GLU A 54 -12.51 10.87 6.30
CA GLU A 54 -11.54 10.11 7.07
C GLU A 54 -12.07 9.75 8.48
N SER A 55 -12.96 10.58 9.01
CA SER A 55 -13.69 10.35 10.25
C SER A 55 -15.15 10.86 10.15
N PRO A 56 -16.03 10.56 11.11
CA PRO A 56 -17.41 11.05 11.13
C PRO A 56 -17.55 12.57 11.28
N ALA A 57 -16.48 13.29 11.64
CA ALA A 57 -16.52 14.74 11.85
C ALA A 57 -16.85 15.50 10.56
N ALA A 58 -17.70 16.55 10.66
CA ALA A 58 -18.21 17.33 9.52
C ALA A 58 -17.11 17.87 8.58
N GLY A 59 -15.96 18.26 9.14
CA GLY A 59 -14.82 18.81 8.39
C GLY A 59 -13.67 17.81 8.13
N ALA A 60 -13.87 16.51 8.39
CA ALA A 60 -12.82 15.52 8.18
C ALA A 60 -12.43 15.43 6.70
N PRO A 61 -11.12 15.28 6.39
CA PRO A 61 -10.64 15.26 5.01
C PRO A 61 -11.24 14.09 4.23
N SER A 62 -11.31 14.25 2.91
CA SER A 62 -11.86 13.24 2.01
C SER A 62 -11.03 13.21 0.72
N ASP A 63 -9.89 12.53 0.80
CA ASP A 63 -8.93 12.43 -0.29
C ASP A 63 -9.07 11.12 -1.10
N ALA A 64 -8.20 10.96 -2.11
CA ALA A 64 -8.18 9.80 -2.98
C ALA A 64 -7.95 8.47 -2.23
N ARG A 65 -7.14 8.50 -1.17
CA ARG A 65 -6.81 7.32 -0.35
C ARG A 65 -7.98 6.94 0.53
N THR A 66 -8.56 7.89 1.26
CA THR A 66 -9.76 7.70 2.08
C THR A 66 -10.87 7.05 1.25
N LEU A 67 -11.15 7.63 0.08
CA LEU A 67 -12.17 7.13 -0.83
C LEU A 67 -11.91 5.68 -1.26
N TYR A 68 -10.68 5.38 -1.69
CA TYR A 68 -10.31 4.02 -2.10
C TYR A 68 -10.38 3.03 -0.93
N CYS A 69 -9.89 3.40 0.26
CA CYS A 69 -9.97 2.56 1.45
C CYS A 69 -11.42 2.23 1.79
N GLY A 70 -12.32 3.22 1.82
CA GLY A 70 -13.76 3.00 2.04
C GLY A 70 -14.39 2.04 1.04
N LEU A 71 -14.18 2.27 -0.26
CA LEU A 71 -14.70 1.41 -1.33
C LEU A 71 -14.17 -0.02 -1.25
N ARG A 72 -12.88 -0.17 -1.01
CA ARG A 72 -12.23 -1.48 -0.92
C ARG A 72 -12.71 -2.26 0.31
N MET A 73 -12.85 -1.59 1.46
CA MET A 73 -13.41 -2.23 2.64
C MET A 73 -14.83 -2.72 2.39
N LEU A 74 -15.68 -1.94 1.72
CA LEU A 74 -17.02 -2.41 1.36
C LEU A 74 -17.00 -3.62 0.43
N ALA A 75 -16.07 -3.66 -0.54
CA ALA A 75 -15.88 -4.85 -1.37
C ALA A 75 -15.50 -6.09 -0.52
N GLN A 76 -14.63 -5.93 0.48
CA GLN A 76 -14.20 -7.00 1.38
C GLN A 76 -15.24 -7.39 2.43
N LEU A 77 -16.06 -6.45 2.92
CA LEU A 77 -17.17 -6.72 3.84
C LEU A 77 -18.35 -7.42 3.14
N GLY A 78 -18.31 -7.47 1.81
CA GLY A 78 -19.29 -8.14 0.96
C GLY A 78 -20.58 -7.33 0.79
N ASP A 79 -21.63 -8.02 0.34
CA ASP A 79 -22.91 -7.38 0.11
C ASP A 79 -23.51 -6.83 1.42
N SER A 80 -23.83 -5.54 1.40
CA SER A 80 -24.36 -4.77 2.52
C SER A 80 -25.22 -3.64 1.99
N GLU A 81 -26.17 -3.16 2.79
CA GLU A 81 -27.02 -2.03 2.41
C GLU A 81 -26.20 -0.79 2.05
N LEU A 82 -25.19 -0.46 2.87
CA LEU A 82 -24.25 0.62 2.60
C LEU A 82 -23.57 0.46 1.24
N PHE A 83 -23.06 -0.74 0.92
CA PHE A 83 -22.37 -0.93 -0.36
C PHE A 83 -23.31 -0.79 -1.56
N ARG A 84 -24.57 -1.24 -1.46
CA ARG A 84 -25.58 -1.03 -2.50
C ARG A 84 -25.88 0.46 -2.71
N ARG A 85 -26.00 1.25 -1.63
CA ARG A 85 -26.19 2.72 -1.72
C ARG A 85 -24.99 3.41 -2.36
N VAL A 86 -23.77 3.04 -1.96
CA VAL A 86 -22.52 3.52 -2.56
C VAL A 86 -22.45 3.20 -4.06
N LYS A 87 -22.85 1.99 -4.46
CA LYS A 87 -22.95 1.60 -5.88
C LYS A 87 -24.02 2.40 -6.63
N ALA A 88 -25.15 2.71 -6.00
CA ALA A 88 -26.15 3.61 -6.59
C ALA A 88 -25.60 5.02 -6.81
N ASP A 89 -24.72 5.50 -5.94
CA ASP A 89 -24.03 6.78 -6.05
C ASP A 89 -22.78 6.77 -6.96
N ARG A 90 -22.47 5.65 -7.64
CA ARG A 90 -21.23 5.49 -8.43
C ARG A 90 -20.96 6.63 -9.42
N ALA A 91 -21.99 7.23 -10.01
CA ALA A 91 -21.81 8.35 -10.94
C ALA A 91 -21.26 9.61 -10.23
N LYS A 92 -21.70 9.90 -9.00
CA LYS A 92 -21.19 11.01 -8.19
C LYS A 92 -19.75 10.74 -7.76
N ILE A 93 -19.49 9.53 -7.28
CA ILE A 93 -18.15 9.10 -6.85
C ILE A 93 -17.18 9.13 -8.04
N GLY A 94 -17.61 8.66 -9.21
CA GLY A 94 -16.83 8.70 -10.45
C GLY A 94 -16.45 10.11 -10.89
N ARG A 95 -17.33 11.10 -10.71
CA ARG A 95 -16.99 12.52 -10.96
C ARG A 95 -15.89 13.00 -10.01
N LYS A 96 -15.97 12.65 -8.72
CA LYS A 96 -14.91 12.96 -7.75
C LYS A 96 -13.60 12.26 -8.09
N ILE A 97 -13.61 10.98 -8.47
CA ILE A 97 -12.38 10.30 -8.92
C ILE A 97 -11.79 11.01 -10.15
N ASN A 98 -12.64 11.41 -11.08
CA ASN A 98 -12.20 12.10 -12.30
C ASN A 98 -11.72 13.53 -12.08
N SER A 99 -12.03 14.19 -10.95
CA SER A 99 -11.45 15.50 -10.62
C SER A 99 -9.97 15.40 -10.23
N PHE A 100 -9.49 14.21 -9.84
CA PHE A 100 -8.07 13.96 -9.62
C PHE A 100 -7.28 13.71 -10.92
N TYR A 101 -7.94 13.66 -12.09
CA TYR A 101 -7.25 13.40 -13.34
C TYR A 101 -6.54 14.66 -13.86
N ASN A 102 -5.24 14.55 -14.09
CA ASN A 102 -4.45 15.60 -14.73
C ASN A 102 -4.41 15.37 -16.25
N PRO A 103 -5.08 16.22 -17.05
CA PRO A 103 -5.13 16.03 -18.51
C PRO A 103 -3.79 16.32 -19.21
N GLN A 104 -2.90 17.12 -18.62
CA GLN A 104 -1.60 17.42 -19.22
C GLN A 104 -0.64 16.23 -19.10
N LEU A 105 -0.63 15.58 -17.94
CA LEU A 105 0.19 14.41 -17.69
C LEU A 105 -0.50 13.09 -18.12
N GLU A 106 -1.81 13.12 -18.37
CA GLU A 106 -2.65 11.95 -18.65
C GLU A 106 -2.53 10.87 -17.57
N VAL A 107 -2.59 11.29 -16.31
CA VAL A 107 -2.57 10.41 -15.13
C VAL A 107 -3.51 10.93 -14.06
N TYR A 108 -3.98 10.04 -13.19
CA TYR A 108 -4.62 10.45 -11.95
C TYR A 108 -3.57 10.93 -10.95
N GLN A 109 -3.90 11.96 -10.17
CA GLN A 109 -3.07 12.59 -9.16
C GLN A 109 -3.91 12.71 -7.89
N GLY A 110 -3.65 11.82 -6.93
CA GLY A 110 -4.27 11.93 -5.60
C GLY A 110 -3.55 13.03 -4.82
N ASN A 111 -2.79 12.63 -3.81
CA ASN A 111 -1.85 13.53 -3.11
C ASN A 111 -0.43 13.50 -3.73
N ASP A 112 -0.33 13.13 -5.02
CA ASP A 112 0.94 12.96 -5.72
C ASP A 112 1.56 14.33 -6.07
N ASN A 113 2.85 14.49 -5.82
CA ASN A 113 3.63 15.69 -6.14
C ASN A 113 4.39 15.45 -7.44
N HIS A 114 4.33 16.38 -8.41
CA HIS A 114 5.08 16.26 -9.66
C HIS A 114 6.07 17.41 -9.89
N GLN A 115 6.44 18.14 -8.84
CA GLN A 115 7.38 19.25 -8.93
C GLN A 115 8.83 18.74 -9.08
N PRO A 116 9.70 19.47 -9.81
CA PRO A 116 11.09 19.05 -10.08
C PRO A 116 11.93 18.75 -8.84
N ASP A 117 11.76 19.53 -7.77
CA ASP A 117 12.61 19.50 -6.56
C ASP A 117 11.96 18.78 -5.36
N SER A 118 11.11 17.80 -5.64
CA SER A 118 10.31 17.11 -4.62
C SER A 118 10.82 15.70 -4.26
N MET A 119 12.14 15.51 -4.24
CA MET A 119 12.78 14.24 -3.90
C MET A 119 12.25 13.66 -2.56
N GLY A 120 11.95 12.37 -2.56
CA GLY A 120 11.37 11.62 -1.45
C GLY A 120 9.86 11.77 -1.31
N LYS A 121 9.19 12.60 -2.14
CA LYS A 121 7.73 12.69 -2.19
C LYS A 121 7.14 11.58 -3.05
N TRP A 122 5.84 11.36 -2.89
CA TRP A 122 5.12 10.45 -3.76
C TRP A 122 4.80 11.18 -5.07
N HIS A 123 5.33 10.68 -6.17
CA HIS A 123 5.05 11.07 -7.55
C HIS A 123 4.03 10.16 -8.23
N LEU A 124 4.02 8.87 -7.89
CA LEU A 124 3.11 7.87 -8.47
C LEU A 124 2.69 6.87 -7.38
N HIS A 125 1.80 7.32 -6.49
CA HIS A 125 1.28 6.49 -5.41
C HIS A 125 -0.24 6.41 -5.46
N ASP A 126 -0.96 7.42 -4.96
CA ASP A 126 -2.40 7.34 -4.79
C ASP A 126 -3.12 7.30 -6.16
N GLY A 127 -2.70 8.16 -7.10
CA GLY A 127 -3.27 8.20 -8.44
C GLY A 127 -2.94 6.98 -9.30
N TYR A 128 -1.76 6.40 -9.11
CA TYR A 128 -1.33 5.22 -9.86
C TYR A 128 -1.92 3.92 -9.30
N LEU A 129 -1.94 3.75 -7.97
CA LEU A 129 -2.34 2.50 -7.32
C LEU A 129 -3.83 2.49 -6.91
N TYR A 130 -4.37 3.59 -6.41
CA TYR A 130 -5.66 3.54 -5.71
C TYR A 130 -6.84 3.89 -6.62
N LEU A 131 -6.75 4.99 -7.36
CA LEU A 131 -7.87 5.49 -8.16
C LEU A 131 -8.31 4.54 -9.29
N PRO A 132 -7.42 3.86 -10.04
CA PRO A 132 -7.83 2.85 -11.02
C PRO A 132 -8.56 1.66 -10.37
N ARG A 133 -8.14 1.24 -9.17
CA ARG A 133 -8.79 0.15 -8.43
C ARG A 133 -10.14 0.60 -7.86
N ALA A 134 -10.27 1.83 -7.41
CA ALA A 134 -11.56 2.42 -7.00
C ALA A 134 -12.58 2.43 -8.15
N LEU A 135 -12.15 2.80 -9.37
CA LEU A 135 -13.00 2.74 -10.56
C LEU A 135 -13.42 1.31 -10.89
N LYS A 136 -12.50 0.34 -10.77
CA LYS A 136 -12.82 -1.08 -10.93
C LYS A 136 -13.87 -1.56 -9.91
N ILE A 137 -13.76 -1.16 -8.64
CA ILE A 137 -14.77 -1.48 -7.62
C ILE A 137 -16.14 -0.91 -8.00
N LEU A 138 -16.22 0.22 -8.69
CA LEU A 138 -17.47 0.88 -9.07
C LEU A 138 -18.01 0.46 -10.45
N ASP A 139 -17.31 -0.45 -11.14
CA ASP A 139 -17.59 -0.81 -12.53
C ASP A 139 -17.61 0.40 -13.48
N LEU A 140 -16.66 1.33 -13.26
CA LEU A 140 -16.50 2.54 -14.05
C LEU A 140 -15.23 2.48 -14.91
N PRO A 141 -15.27 3.03 -16.13
CA PRO A 141 -14.09 3.11 -16.97
C PRO A 141 -13.10 4.13 -16.40
N SER A 142 -11.81 3.83 -16.53
CA SER A 142 -10.74 4.82 -16.32
C SER A 142 -10.61 5.75 -17.51
N LYS A 143 -10.21 7.00 -17.25
CA LYS A 143 -9.70 7.90 -18.28
C LYS A 143 -8.43 7.31 -18.92
N PRO A 144 -8.08 7.74 -20.15
CA PRO A 144 -6.84 7.32 -20.79
C PRO A 144 -5.63 7.59 -19.90
N ILE A 145 -4.66 6.67 -19.89
CA ILE A 145 -3.39 6.86 -19.17
C ILE A 145 -2.28 7.07 -20.20
N ALA A 146 -1.30 7.92 -19.88
CA ALA A 146 -0.15 8.21 -20.71
C ALA A 146 0.53 6.92 -21.22
N LYS A 147 0.82 6.88 -22.52
CA LYS A 147 1.56 5.83 -23.23
C LYS A 147 2.54 6.46 -24.21
N GLY A 148 3.68 5.80 -24.40
CA GLY A 148 4.79 6.28 -25.23
C GLY A 148 5.90 6.92 -24.40
N LEU A 149 7.15 6.48 -24.60
CA LEU A 149 8.33 7.03 -23.92
C LEU A 149 8.65 8.48 -24.34
N ASP A 150 8.10 8.94 -25.46
CA ASP A 150 8.12 10.34 -25.90
C ASP A 150 7.43 11.28 -24.91
N LYS A 151 6.53 10.76 -24.06
CA LYS A 151 5.85 11.53 -22.99
C LYS A 151 6.66 11.65 -21.71
N LEU A 152 7.77 10.93 -21.56
CA LEU A 152 8.64 11.00 -20.36
C LEU A 152 9.06 12.44 -19.97
N PRO A 153 9.36 13.36 -20.91
CA PRO A 153 9.70 14.74 -20.57
C PRO A 153 8.62 15.51 -19.81
N ARG A 154 7.34 15.11 -19.91
CA ARG A 154 6.22 15.73 -19.17
C ARG A 154 6.33 15.53 -17.67
N PHE A 155 7.10 14.55 -17.22
CA PHE A 155 7.35 14.26 -15.81
C PHE A 155 8.70 14.87 -15.42
N PRO A 156 8.74 16.07 -14.80
CA PRO A 156 9.98 16.82 -14.61
C PRO A 156 10.95 16.11 -13.66
N TRP A 157 10.43 15.41 -12.65
CA TRP A 157 11.16 14.62 -11.66
C TRP A 157 11.83 13.35 -12.23
N ALA A 158 11.40 12.87 -13.40
CA ALA A 158 11.87 11.62 -13.98
C ALA A 158 13.28 11.75 -14.59
N LEU A 159 14.07 10.66 -14.53
CA LEU A 159 15.36 10.57 -15.21
C LEU A 159 15.19 10.84 -16.73
N LYS A 160 15.92 11.84 -17.22
CA LYS A 160 15.88 12.26 -18.63
C LYS A 160 16.66 11.29 -19.53
N LYS A 161 16.23 11.20 -20.80
CA LYS A 161 16.86 10.39 -21.83
C LYS A 161 18.34 10.78 -21.99
N GLY A 162 19.23 9.78 -22.01
CA GLY A 162 20.68 9.99 -22.12
C GLY A 162 21.39 10.35 -20.81
N GLY A 163 20.65 10.48 -19.69
CA GLY A 163 21.26 10.65 -18.37
C GLY A 163 22.02 9.40 -17.91
N SER A 164 23.14 9.59 -17.23
CA SER A 164 23.89 8.49 -16.60
C SER A 164 23.07 7.90 -15.45
N ILE A 165 22.63 6.64 -15.59
CA ILE A 165 21.90 5.89 -14.56
C ILE A 165 22.71 5.82 -13.25
N PRO A 166 23.99 5.40 -13.24
CA PRO A 166 24.77 5.36 -11.99
C PRO A 166 24.86 6.72 -11.31
N ALA A 167 25.07 7.80 -12.08
CA ALA A 167 25.14 9.15 -11.51
C ALA A 167 23.80 9.60 -10.95
N TRP A 168 22.67 9.23 -11.59
CA TRP A 168 21.35 9.55 -11.10
C TRP A 168 21.00 8.77 -9.82
N VAL A 169 21.24 7.46 -9.78
CA VAL A 169 21.05 6.65 -8.57
C VAL A 169 21.86 7.21 -7.41
N LYS A 170 23.15 7.53 -7.64
CA LYS A 170 24.02 8.15 -6.62
C LYS A 170 23.43 9.47 -6.09
N ARG A 171 22.83 10.31 -6.95
CA ARG A 171 22.16 11.55 -6.52
C ARG A 171 20.92 11.27 -5.69
N CYS A 172 20.07 10.34 -6.13
CA CYS A 172 18.86 9.95 -5.39
C CYS A 172 19.19 9.46 -3.98
N THR A 173 20.27 8.70 -3.81
CA THR A 173 20.66 8.10 -2.54
C THR A 173 21.66 8.91 -1.72
N ALA A 174 22.10 10.09 -2.19
CA ALA A 174 23.16 10.87 -1.54
C ALA A 174 22.79 11.40 -0.14
N GLY A 175 21.51 11.65 0.10
CA GLY A 175 21.01 12.13 1.39
C GLY A 175 20.37 11.00 2.20
N ASN A 176 19.12 10.70 1.89
CA ASN A 176 18.35 9.64 2.56
C ASN A 176 18.17 8.45 1.59
N PRO A 177 18.85 7.30 1.81
CA PRO A 177 18.77 6.16 0.91
C PRO A 177 17.34 5.62 0.72
N ARG A 178 16.49 5.67 1.75
CA ARG A 178 15.08 5.27 1.65
C ARG A 178 14.29 6.18 0.70
N SER A 179 14.49 7.50 0.80
CA SER A 179 13.90 8.46 -0.14
C SER A 179 14.44 8.23 -1.56
N GLY A 180 15.73 7.94 -1.71
CA GLY A 180 16.34 7.60 -2.99
C GLY A 180 15.76 6.34 -3.63
N VAL A 181 15.55 5.28 -2.84
CA VAL A 181 14.87 4.06 -3.30
C VAL A 181 13.46 4.37 -3.79
N LYS A 182 12.70 5.18 -3.04
CA LYS A 182 11.36 5.61 -3.46
C LYS A 182 11.38 6.31 -4.82
N GLU A 183 12.35 7.21 -5.06
CA GLU A 183 12.52 7.86 -6.37
C GLU A 183 12.74 6.85 -7.50
N ILE A 184 13.66 5.93 -7.28
CA ILE A 184 14.05 4.92 -8.27
C ILE A 184 12.86 4.03 -8.63
N THR A 185 12.10 3.57 -7.64
CA THR A 185 10.95 2.67 -7.85
C THR A 185 9.77 3.37 -8.52
N GLN A 186 9.53 4.64 -8.20
CA GLN A 186 8.49 5.44 -8.87
C GLN A 186 8.85 5.74 -10.32
N TYR A 187 10.13 6.00 -10.61
CA TYR A 187 10.60 6.12 -11.98
C TYR A 187 10.42 4.81 -12.76
N LEU A 188 10.74 3.66 -12.17
CA LEU A 188 10.49 2.35 -12.79
C LEU A 188 9.00 2.14 -13.07
N ALA A 189 8.11 2.53 -12.16
CA ALA A 189 6.66 2.49 -12.39
C ALA A 189 6.25 3.39 -13.58
N LEU A 190 6.74 4.64 -13.62
CA LEU A 190 6.50 5.55 -14.74
C LEU A 190 6.97 4.98 -16.07
N TYR A 191 8.22 4.50 -16.12
CA TYR A 191 8.85 4.01 -17.34
C TYR A 191 8.06 2.82 -17.92
N ARG A 192 7.61 1.89 -17.07
CA ARG A 192 6.77 0.76 -17.47
C ARG A 192 5.38 1.21 -17.91
N MET A 193 4.77 2.14 -17.19
CA MET A 193 3.46 2.71 -17.56
C MET A 193 3.50 3.32 -18.97
N LEU A 194 4.55 4.10 -19.26
CA LEU A 194 4.73 4.74 -20.57
C LEU A 194 5.16 3.76 -21.66
N GLY A 195 6.17 2.94 -21.38
CA GLY A 195 6.79 2.05 -22.37
C GLY A 195 6.01 0.76 -22.64
N GLY A 196 5.13 0.34 -21.73
CA GLY A 196 4.36 -0.90 -21.83
C GLY A 196 5.20 -2.18 -21.73
N LYS A 197 6.50 -2.06 -21.48
CA LYS A 197 7.44 -3.18 -21.36
C LYS A 197 7.64 -3.58 -19.90
N MET A 198 7.63 -4.88 -19.66
CA MET A 198 7.94 -5.45 -18.34
C MET A 198 9.43 -5.49 -18.05
N TRP A 199 10.24 -5.75 -19.08
CA TRP A 199 11.69 -5.88 -18.98
C TRP A 199 12.35 -5.42 -20.29
N ASP A 200 13.39 -4.60 -20.17
CA ASP A 200 14.31 -4.21 -21.24
C ASP A 200 15.65 -3.76 -20.63
N ASP A 201 16.64 -3.46 -21.47
CA ASP A 201 18.00 -3.08 -21.07
C ASP A 201 18.04 -1.86 -20.12
N HIS A 202 17.06 -0.96 -20.22
CA HIS A 202 16.99 0.23 -19.38
C HIS A 202 16.49 -0.14 -17.98
N ILE A 203 15.42 -0.94 -17.92
CA ILE A 203 14.91 -1.51 -16.67
C ILE A 203 15.97 -2.35 -15.99
N GLU A 204 16.67 -3.23 -16.72
CA GLU A 204 17.69 -4.11 -16.18
C GLU A 204 18.83 -3.34 -15.50
N LYS A 205 19.32 -2.27 -16.15
CA LYS A 205 20.38 -1.42 -15.57
C LYS A 205 19.95 -0.72 -14.29
N ILE A 206 18.73 -0.16 -14.26
CA ILE A 206 18.23 0.54 -13.06
C ILE A 206 17.92 -0.45 -11.95
N PHE A 207 17.30 -1.57 -12.29
CA PHE A 207 16.98 -2.63 -11.34
C PHE A 207 18.25 -3.23 -10.72
N GLY A 208 19.30 -3.45 -11.51
CA GLY A 208 20.62 -3.88 -11.02
C GLY A 208 21.24 -2.90 -10.00
N GLN A 209 21.08 -1.59 -10.22
CA GLN A 209 21.51 -0.58 -9.25
C GLN A 209 20.63 -0.56 -7.99
N LEU A 210 19.31 -0.76 -8.15
CA LEU A 210 18.36 -0.80 -7.04
C LEU A 210 18.65 -1.99 -6.10
N ILE A 211 18.84 -3.19 -6.64
CA ILE A 211 19.14 -4.38 -5.83
C ILE A 211 20.50 -4.30 -5.13
N ALA A 212 21.45 -3.54 -5.69
CA ALA A 212 22.75 -3.29 -5.07
C ALA A 212 22.66 -2.40 -3.82
N LEU A 213 21.52 -1.74 -3.57
CA LEU A 213 21.25 -0.98 -2.35
C LEU A 213 20.72 -1.87 -1.20
N ARG A 214 20.74 -3.20 -1.37
CA ARG A 214 20.34 -4.15 -0.35
C ARG A 214 21.32 -4.11 0.82
N ASP A 215 20.79 -4.04 2.01
CA ASP A 215 21.53 -4.26 3.24
C ASP A 215 21.81 -5.76 3.40
N PRO A 216 23.09 -6.19 3.44
CA PRO A 216 23.43 -7.60 3.55
C PRO A 216 23.00 -8.24 4.88
N GLU A 217 22.82 -7.44 5.95
CA GLU A 217 22.42 -7.93 7.27
C GLU A 217 20.92 -8.16 7.35
N THR A 218 20.13 -7.14 6.98
CA THR A 218 18.67 -7.20 7.14
C THR A 218 17.94 -7.78 5.92
N GLY A 219 18.59 -7.75 4.74
CA GLY A 219 17.96 -8.05 3.47
C GLY A 219 17.07 -6.92 2.95
N PHE A 220 16.80 -5.85 3.71
CA PHE A 220 16.00 -4.72 3.22
C PHE A 220 16.76 -3.92 2.15
N ILE A 221 16.02 -3.18 1.30
CA ILE A 221 16.62 -2.29 0.30
C ILE A 221 16.19 -0.86 0.64
N GLY A 222 17.16 0.05 0.67
CA GLY A 222 16.94 1.43 1.11
C GLY A 222 17.28 1.62 2.58
N ARG A 223 18.49 1.18 2.95
CA ARG A 223 19.09 1.25 4.28
C ARG A 223 18.69 2.53 5.03
N HIS A 224 18.32 2.36 6.28
CA HIS A 224 17.98 3.44 7.21
C HIS A 224 18.55 3.05 8.58
N ASP A 225 18.92 4.04 9.40
CA ASP A 225 19.49 3.78 10.74
C ASP A 225 18.49 3.09 11.68
N ASP A 226 17.21 3.20 11.34
CA ASP A 226 16.11 2.50 11.98
C ASP A 226 15.57 1.40 11.05
N PRO A 227 15.73 0.12 11.43
CA PRO A 227 15.33 -1.03 10.62
C PRO A 227 13.81 -1.09 10.36
N GLY A 228 12.97 -0.52 11.22
CA GLY A 228 11.53 -0.46 10.98
C GLY A 228 11.16 0.47 9.83
N TRP A 229 11.86 1.59 9.70
CA TRP A 229 11.69 2.46 8.53
C TRP A 229 12.23 1.84 7.24
N ALA A 230 13.30 1.03 7.33
CA ALA A 230 13.80 0.24 6.20
C ALA A 230 12.80 -0.84 5.77
N MET A 231 12.22 -1.58 6.71
CA MET A 231 11.15 -2.58 6.48
C MET A 231 9.97 -1.96 5.72
N ARG A 232 9.47 -0.81 6.17
CA ARG A 232 8.36 -0.10 5.52
C ARG A 232 8.72 0.38 4.12
N GLY A 233 9.95 0.85 3.93
CA GLY A 233 10.49 1.22 2.63
C GLY A 233 10.57 0.03 1.68
N HIS A 234 11.06 -1.11 2.18
CA HIS A 234 11.19 -2.35 1.43
C HIS A 234 9.81 -2.89 1.02
N ARG A 235 8.83 -2.98 1.94
CA ARG A 235 7.45 -3.36 1.59
C ARG A 235 6.88 -2.46 0.50
N ASN A 236 6.85 -1.15 0.72
CA ASN A 236 6.12 -0.24 -0.17
C ASN A 236 6.80 -0.08 -1.54
N ASN A 237 8.11 0.15 -1.56
CA ASN A 237 8.82 0.50 -2.78
C ASN A 237 9.28 -0.73 -3.56
N ILE A 238 9.80 -1.74 -2.85
CA ILE A 238 10.37 -2.93 -3.47
C ILE A 238 9.27 -3.94 -3.74
N LEU A 239 8.63 -4.46 -2.71
CA LEU A 239 7.64 -5.52 -2.87
C LEU A 239 6.45 -5.06 -3.72
N VAL A 240 5.77 -3.99 -3.29
CA VAL A 240 4.51 -3.56 -3.89
C VAL A 240 4.70 -2.81 -5.21
N ILE A 241 5.50 -1.75 -5.25
CA ILE A 241 5.64 -0.91 -6.45
C ILE A 241 6.51 -1.56 -7.53
N THR A 242 7.51 -2.36 -7.13
CA THR A 242 8.49 -2.92 -8.06
C THR A 242 8.17 -4.38 -8.39
N LEU A 243 8.37 -5.30 -7.45
CA LEU A 243 8.37 -6.74 -7.71
C LEU A 243 7.00 -7.27 -8.14
N TYR A 244 5.94 -6.94 -7.40
CA TYR A 244 4.57 -7.34 -7.72
C TYR A 244 4.11 -6.83 -9.09
N GLU A 245 4.38 -5.57 -9.40
CA GLU A 245 4.02 -4.99 -10.69
C GLU A 245 4.85 -5.64 -11.81
N MET A 246 6.11 -6.00 -11.53
CA MET A 246 6.99 -6.73 -12.47
C MET A 246 6.61 -8.21 -12.65
N GLY A 247 5.85 -8.79 -11.72
CA GLY A 247 5.51 -10.21 -11.72
C GLY A 247 6.71 -11.10 -11.41
N ILE A 248 7.56 -10.67 -10.48
CA ILE A 248 8.77 -11.39 -10.06
C ILE A 248 8.88 -11.41 -8.54
N GLN A 249 9.70 -12.31 -8.00
CA GLN A 249 10.00 -12.41 -6.57
C GLN A 249 11.50 -12.32 -6.27
N GLU A 250 11.83 -12.06 -5.00
CA GLU A 250 13.21 -12.02 -4.53
C GLU A 250 13.82 -13.43 -4.42
N PRO A 251 15.16 -13.56 -4.46
CA PRO A 251 15.85 -14.80 -4.12
C PRO A 251 15.47 -15.26 -2.72
N VAL A 252 15.31 -16.57 -2.55
CA VAL A 252 14.87 -17.17 -1.28
C VAL A 252 15.76 -16.74 -0.12
N ASP A 253 17.09 -16.78 -0.28
CA ASP A 253 18.03 -16.41 0.79
C ASP A 253 17.85 -14.98 1.29
N GLU A 254 17.48 -14.04 0.42
CA GLU A 254 17.20 -12.66 0.81
C GLU A 254 15.84 -12.54 1.52
N GLN A 255 14.83 -13.33 1.10
CA GLN A 255 13.56 -13.40 1.80
C GLN A 255 13.73 -13.92 3.24
N LEU A 256 14.64 -14.87 3.48
CA LEU A 256 14.90 -15.38 4.83
C LEU A 256 15.44 -14.28 5.77
N LYS A 257 16.33 -13.42 5.27
CA LYS A 257 16.84 -12.27 6.03
C LYS A 257 15.75 -11.24 6.31
N VAL A 258 14.91 -10.93 5.31
CA VAL A 258 13.76 -10.04 5.43
C VAL A 258 12.78 -10.56 6.49
N ILE A 259 12.49 -11.87 6.50
CA ILE A 259 11.66 -12.52 7.52
C ILE A 259 12.26 -12.32 8.92
N ASN A 260 13.51 -12.74 9.12
CA ASN A 260 14.15 -12.68 10.44
C ASN A 260 14.20 -11.23 10.96
N SER A 261 14.56 -10.29 10.10
CA SER A 261 14.66 -8.87 10.44
C SER A 261 13.29 -8.26 10.75
N THR A 262 12.24 -8.67 10.03
CA THR A 262 10.88 -8.17 10.28
C THR A 262 10.29 -8.75 11.57
N LEU A 263 10.54 -10.03 11.87
CA LEU A 263 10.15 -10.63 13.14
C LEU A 263 10.82 -9.95 14.35
N ALA A 264 12.09 -9.57 14.22
CA ALA A 264 12.83 -8.86 15.27
C ALA A 264 12.27 -7.47 15.60
N LEU A 265 11.43 -6.90 14.73
CA LEU A 265 10.78 -5.60 14.96
C LEU A 265 9.49 -5.69 15.79
N GLN A 266 9.02 -6.89 16.16
CA GLN A 266 7.85 -7.02 17.02
C GLN A 266 8.19 -6.64 18.46
N ARG A 267 7.47 -5.64 18.99
CA ARG A 267 7.55 -5.18 20.37
C ARG A 267 6.94 -6.20 21.34
N PRO A 268 7.25 -6.09 22.65
CA PRO A 268 6.63 -6.94 23.68
C PRO A 268 5.10 -6.87 23.75
N ASP A 269 4.50 -5.74 23.37
CA ASP A 269 3.04 -5.57 23.28
C ASP A 269 2.42 -6.21 22.02
N GLY A 270 3.22 -6.82 21.15
CA GLY A 270 2.78 -7.50 19.93
C GLY A 270 2.69 -6.60 18.69
N LEU A 271 2.79 -5.28 18.81
CA LEU A 271 2.84 -4.38 17.66
C LEU A 271 4.24 -4.38 17.02
N TYR A 272 4.34 -4.01 15.74
CA TYR A 272 5.62 -3.85 15.05
C TYR A 272 6.14 -2.40 15.10
N HIS A 273 7.46 -2.26 15.28
CA HIS A 273 8.20 -0.99 15.18
C HIS A 273 7.59 0.15 16.02
N ASP A 274 7.18 1.26 15.42
CA ASP A 274 6.61 2.43 16.09
C ASP A 274 5.18 2.23 16.59
N GLY A 275 4.60 1.04 16.39
CA GLY A 275 3.22 0.71 16.77
C GLY A 275 2.16 1.27 15.82
N SER A 276 2.55 2.06 14.82
CA SER A 276 1.60 2.64 13.87
C SER A 276 0.89 1.56 13.04
N MET A 277 -0.36 1.81 12.66
CA MET A 277 -1.12 0.88 11.81
C MET A 277 -0.42 0.63 10.45
N CYS A 278 0.30 1.62 9.91
CA CYS A 278 1.14 1.44 8.72
C CYS A 278 2.23 0.40 8.94
N ALA A 279 2.99 0.51 10.04
CA ALA A 279 4.11 -0.39 10.33
C ALA A 279 3.62 -1.83 10.51
N ASN A 280 2.51 -2.02 11.22
CA ASN A 280 1.92 -3.33 11.42
C ASN A 280 1.46 -3.97 10.10
N MET A 281 0.72 -3.24 9.26
CA MET A 281 0.28 -3.76 7.96
C MET A 281 1.47 -4.07 7.04
N ASP A 282 2.49 -3.20 7.00
CA ASP A 282 3.69 -3.42 6.18
C ASP A 282 4.45 -4.69 6.62
N ALA A 283 4.64 -4.88 7.93
CA ALA A 283 5.30 -6.06 8.50
C ALA A 283 4.50 -7.35 8.24
N ILE A 284 3.19 -7.33 8.52
CA ILE A 284 2.30 -8.48 8.33
C ILE A 284 2.29 -8.91 6.86
N GLN A 285 2.22 -7.97 5.91
CA GLN A 285 2.25 -8.33 4.50
C GLN A 285 3.58 -8.97 4.10
N LEU A 286 4.71 -8.37 4.48
CA LEU A 286 6.03 -8.92 4.17
C LEU A 286 6.16 -10.35 4.68
N LEU A 287 5.82 -10.57 5.94
CA LEU A 287 5.88 -11.88 6.56
C LEU A 287 4.95 -12.89 5.90
N ALA A 288 3.69 -12.52 5.64
CA ALA A 288 2.72 -13.41 5.01
C ALA A 288 3.14 -13.77 3.57
N GLU A 289 3.62 -12.81 2.79
CA GLU A 289 4.04 -13.00 1.41
C GLU A 289 5.26 -13.92 1.34
N CYS A 290 6.30 -13.65 2.13
CA CYS A 290 7.50 -14.49 2.17
C CYS A 290 7.19 -15.90 2.74
N THR A 291 6.23 -16.01 3.66
CA THR A 291 5.77 -17.33 4.18
C THR A 291 5.15 -18.17 3.09
N VAL A 292 4.31 -17.59 2.23
CA VAL A 292 3.69 -18.31 1.11
C VAL A 292 4.75 -18.78 0.12
N GLN A 293 5.78 -17.98 -0.12
CA GLN A 293 6.84 -18.29 -1.09
C GLN A 293 7.86 -19.30 -0.58
N THR A 294 8.22 -19.26 0.70
CA THR A 294 9.35 -20.04 1.25
C THR A 294 8.93 -21.13 2.24
N GLY A 295 7.80 -20.98 2.92
CA GLY A 295 7.40 -21.83 4.06
C GLY A 295 8.28 -21.68 5.31
N TYR A 296 9.32 -20.84 5.28
CA TYR A 296 10.26 -20.65 6.39
C TYR A 296 9.58 -20.02 7.60
N LEU A 297 9.86 -20.54 8.80
CA LEU A 297 9.28 -20.11 10.09
C LEU A 297 7.75 -19.95 10.08
N ARG A 298 7.03 -20.73 9.24
CA ARG A 298 5.57 -20.57 9.03
C ARG A 298 4.77 -20.52 10.34
N HIS A 299 5.11 -21.36 11.31
CA HIS A 299 4.42 -21.39 12.60
C HIS A 299 4.66 -20.13 13.44
N ASP A 300 5.91 -19.69 13.52
CA ASP A 300 6.31 -18.52 14.33
C ASP A 300 5.79 -17.23 13.71
N ILE A 301 5.85 -17.12 12.38
CA ILE A 301 5.26 -16.01 11.63
C ILE A 301 3.76 -15.94 11.84
N ARG A 302 3.06 -17.07 11.74
CA ARG A 302 1.62 -17.11 12.00
C ARG A 302 1.29 -16.60 13.40
N LYS A 303 1.97 -17.11 14.43
CA LYS A 303 1.80 -16.65 15.82
C LYS A 303 2.14 -15.16 15.98
N SER A 304 3.18 -14.68 15.31
CA SER A 304 3.58 -13.28 15.33
C SER A 304 2.49 -12.37 14.75
N ILE A 305 1.88 -12.78 13.63
CA ILE A 305 0.76 -12.07 13.01
C ILE A 305 -0.49 -12.12 13.90
N GLU A 306 -0.80 -13.27 14.52
CA GLU A 306 -1.93 -13.38 15.46
C GLU A 306 -1.78 -12.42 16.66
N ARG A 307 -0.57 -12.34 17.24
CA ARG A 307 -0.26 -11.36 18.29
C ARG A 307 -0.46 -9.92 17.82
N ALA A 308 0.04 -9.58 16.63
CA ALA A 308 -0.10 -8.24 16.09
C ALA A 308 -1.56 -7.88 15.81
N LEU A 309 -2.35 -8.81 15.26
CA LEU A 309 -3.78 -8.59 15.03
C LEU A 309 -4.54 -8.38 16.33
N ALA A 310 -4.23 -9.14 17.39
CA ALA A 310 -4.80 -8.92 18.72
C ALA A 310 -4.39 -7.55 19.30
N ALA A 311 -3.11 -7.20 19.23
CA ALA A 311 -2.56 -5.94 19.70
C ALA A 311 -3.14 -4.72 18.96
N ILE A 312 -3.41 -4.83 17.66
CA ILE A 312 -4.11 -3.79 16.89
C ILE A 312 -5.52 -3.56 17.44
N VAL A 313 -6.26 -4.63 17.77
CA VAL A 313 -7.60 -4.51 18.37
C VAL A 313 -7.51 -3.87 19.75
N GLU A 314 -6.56 -4.30 20.57
CA GLU A 314 -6.41 -3.85 21.96
C GLU A 314 -5.95 -2.39 22.05
N HIS A 315 -4.95 -2.00 21.26
CA HIS A 315 -4.28 -0.71 21.42
C HIS A 315 -4.72 0.34 20.41
N LEU A 316 -5.20 -0.07 19.22
CA LEU A 316 -5.45 0.86 18.11
C LEU A 316 -6.93 0.97 17.72
N ALA A 317 -7.77 -0.03 18.00
CA ALA A 317 -9.17 0.00 17.58
C ALA A 317 -10.05 0.83 18.53
N VAL A 318 -10.85 1.74 17.98
CA VAL A 318 -11.63 2.71 18.78
C VAL A 318 -13.05 2.22 19.01
N PRO A 319 -13.64 2.33 20.22
CA PRO A 319 -15.01 1.90 20.50
C PRO A 319 -16.02 2.33 19.42
N ALA A 320 -16.00 3.61 19.05
CA ALA A 320 -16.90 4.22 18.08
C ALA A 320 -16.68 3.75 16.62
N GLY A 321 -15.59 3.06 16.30
CA GLY A 321 -15.23 2.75 14.91
C GLY A 321 -13.85 3.29 14.53
N GLY A 322 -13.17 2.62 13.60
CA GLY A 322 -11.87 3.07 13.09
C GLY A 322 -10.66 2.56 13.90
N VAL A 323 -9.46 2.94 13.43
CA VAL A 323 -8.18 2.52 14.03
C VAL A 323 -7.21 3.70 14.06
N HIS A 324 -6.47 3.86 15.16
CA HIS A 324 -5.48 4.90 15.36
C HIS A 324 -4.13 4.61 14.66
N TYR A 325 -3.36 5.67 14.44
CA TYR A 325 -1.91 5.56 14.35
C TYR A 325 -1.34 5.97 15.72
N GLU A 326 -0.62 5.08 16.39
CA GLU A 326 0.21 5.49 17.52
C GLU A 326 1.28 6.46 16.97
N HIS A 327 1.13 7.77 17.20
CA HIS A 327 2.16 8.76 16.88
C HIS A 327 2.63 9.42 18.18
N PRO A 328 3.94 9.38 18.50
CA PRO A 328 4.47 9.99 19.73
C PRO A 328 4.29 11.52 19.82
N SER A 329 3.81 12.17 18.75
CA SER A 329 3.61 13.63 18.69
C SER A 329 2.13 14.06 18.62
N ALA A 330 1.17 13.17 18.88
CA ALA A 330 -0.23 13.56 19.00
C ALA A 330 -0.48 14.28 20.34
N SER A 331 0.09 15.47 20.47
CA SER A 331 -0.10 16.38 21.61
C SER A 331 -1.49 17.04 21.64
N SER A 332 -2.50 16.42 21.03
CA SER A 332 -3.86 16.95 20.94
C SER A 332 -4.93 15.88 21.22
N GLY A 333 -4.93 15.36 22.45
CA GLY A 333 -6.13 15.04 23.28
C GLY A 333 -7.33 14.24 22.74
N GLN A 334 -7.37 13.80 21.49
CA GLN A 334 -8.45 12.98 20.94
C GLN A 334 -7.84 11.90 20.04
N PRO A 335 -8.12 10.62 20.32
CA PRO A 335 -7.72 9.54 19.43
C PRO A 335 -8.43 9.69 18.08
N GLU A 336 -7.71 9.95 16.98
CA GLU A 336 -8.33 10.14 15.66
C GLU A 336 -8.86 8.82 15.09
N THR A 337 -10.16 8.74 14.82
CA THR A 337 -10.82 7.59 14.18
C THR A 337 -10.65 7.67 12.67
N LEU A 338 -9.90 6.73 12.08
CA LEU A 338 -9.46 6.86 10.67
C LEU A 338 -9.96 5.71 9.78
N VAL A 339 -10.63 6.07 8.67
CA VAL A 339 -11.02 5.15 7.58
C VAL A 339 -9.80 4.46 6.97
N THR A 340 -8.67 5.17 6.79
CA THR A 340 -7.43 4.53 6.30
C THR A 340 -6.88 3.53 7.30
N GLY A 341 -6.94 3.83 8.60
CA GLY A 341 -6.52 2.92 9.68
C GLY A 341 -7.32 1.62 9.65
N LEU A 342 -8.66 1.71 9.57
CA LEU A 342 -9.52 0.52 9.43
C LEU A 342 -9.20 -0.24 8.14
N GLY A 343 -8.93 0.47 7.05
CA GLY A 343 -8.49 -0.14 5.81
C GLY A 343 -7.23 -0.98 5.99
N PHE A 344 -6.21 -0.46 6.67
CA PHE A 344 -4.98 -1.19 6.92
C PHE A 344 -5.18 -2.37 7.86
N MET A 345 -6.06 -2.26 8.85
CA MET A 345 -6.45 -3.39 9.70
C MET A 345 -7.11 -4.49 8.88
N MET A 346 -8.06 -4.16 7.99
CA MET A 346 -8.71 -5.14 7.11
C MET A 346 -7.71 -5.86 6.19
N GLU A 347 -6.71 -5.14 5.66
CA GLU A 347 -5.63 -5.79 4.89
C GLU A 347 -4.79 -6.71 5.75
N SER A 348 -4.46 -6.30 6.98
CA SER A 348 -3.69 -7.12 7.91
C SER A 348 -4.41 -8.44 8.21
N ILE A 349 -5.73 -8.39 8.42
CA ILE A 349 -6.56 -9.59 8.57
C ILE A 349 -6.52 -10.44 7.29
N ARG A 350 -6.68 -9.81 6.11
CA ARG A 350 -6.61 -10.51 4.81
C ARG A 350 -5.28 -11.25 4.61
N PHE A 351 -4.17 -10.58 4.89
CA PHE A 351 -2.83 -11.15 4.78
C PHE A 351 -2.62 -12.31 5.76
N GLY A 352 -3.03 -12.14 7.02
CA GLY A 352 -2.97 -13.22 8.01
C GLY A 352 -3.78 -14.44 7.60
N LYS A 353 -4.98 -14.24 7.05
CA LYS A 353 -5.83 -15.33 6.55
C LYS A 353 -5.18 -16.16 5.46
N CYS A 354 -4.38 -15.56 4.57
CA CYS A 354 -3.69 -16.27 3.50
C CYS A 354 -2.72 -17.34 4.02
N ILE A 355 -2.22 -17.19 5.25
CA ILE A 355 -1.30 -18.14 5.88
C ILE A 355 -1.95 -18.93 7.03
N GLY A 356 -3.27 -18.77 7.22
CA GLY A 356 -4.04 -19.44 8.26
C GLY A 356 -3.89 -18.85 9.65
N ALA A 357 -3.51 -17.58 9.78
CA ALA A 357 -3.55 -16.87 11.06
C ALA A 357 -5.01 -16.65 11.48
N SER A 358 -5.30 -16.93 12.75
CA SER A 358 -6.60 -16.68 13.34
C SER A 358 -6.80 -15.20 13.68
N PHE A 359 -8.04 -14.73 13.58
CA PHE A 359 -8.45 -13.41 14.02
C PHE A 359 -9.76 -13.56 14.77
N THR A 360 -9.82 -13.03 15.99
CA THR A 360 -11.07 -12.94 16.75
C THR A 360 -11.18 -11.53 17.27
N PHE A 361 -12.34 -10.92 17.04
CA PHE A 361 -12.60 -9.58 17.51
C PHE A 361 -13.17 -9.65 18.93
N LYS A 362 -12.27 -9.65 19.92
CA LYS A 362 -12.65 -9.54 21.33
C LYS A 362 -12.34 -8.12 21.78
N ARG A 363 -13.39 -7.38 22.12
CA ARG A 363 -13.24 -6.13 22.88
C ARG A 363 -13.49 -6.40 24.35
N HIS A 364 -12.63 -5.83 25.18
CA HIS A 364 -12.81 -5.76 26.61
C HIS A 364 -13.80 -4.65 26.99
#